data_AF-A0A936W678-F1
#
_entry.id   AF-A0A936W678-F1
#
_cell.length_a   1.000
_cell.length_b   1.000
_cell.length_c   1.000
_cell.angle_alpha   90.00
_cell.angle_beta   90.00
_cell.angle_gamma   90.00
#
_symmetry.space_group_name_H-M   'P 1'
#
loop_
_entity.id
_entity.type
_entity.pdbx_description
1 polymer ?
#
loop_
_entity_poly.entity_id
_entity_poly.type
_entity_poly.pdbx_seq_one_letter_code
_entity_poly.pdbx_strand_id
1 'polypeptide(L)'
;MKPRLSKFIIRTILNPKAKNGDPIGHYSDYDLAKGWYELKELAWGLVIDFGLIFIGVISAGFGLKGFLLNNGFLDGGATGISLLLAKLTGVSLSVLLLLVNLPFLILGLRVIGKAFTIKAVLAIIALSIVVAFVPYPEITNDKLLIAVFGGFFLGTGIGLAIRGGAVIDGTEVLAIALSRRIGLSIGDIILIINVIVFSFAAYLVNIETALYAMLTYLSASKTVDFLLEGIEEYTGVTIVSIKAEEIKRMISLELNYGVTVFKGERGFGKTGEKHFDSNILYTVLTRLEISRLKKEVHRIDPNAFLVMHSVKDTVGGMTKKRRHKH
;
A
#
# COMPACT_ATOMS: atom_id res chain seq x y z
N MET A 1 -2.33 -24.68 -33.15
CA MET A 1 -3.17 -24.17 -32.03
C MET A 1 -4.65 -24.47 -32.34
N LYS A 2 -5.51 -24.84 -31.36
CA LYS A 2 -6.93 -25.16 -31.65
C LYS A 2 -7.66 -23.92 -32.26
N PRO A 3 -8.51 -24.07 -33.28
CA PRO A 3 -9.12 -22.94 -34.01
C PRO A 3 -10.04 -22.03 -33.17
N ARG A 4 -10.52 -22.50 -32.01
CA ARG A 4 -11.26 -21.67 -31.03
C ARG A 4 -10.34 -20.77 -30.20
N LEU A 5 -9.13 -21.23 -29.88
CA LEU A 5 -8.14 -20.47 -29.12
C LEU A 5 -7.59 -19.30 -29.93
N SER A 6 -7.28 -19.53 -31.22
CA SER A 6 -6.80 -18.49 -32.12
C SER A 6 -7.81 -17.36 -32.31
N LYS A 7 -9.10 -17.69 -32.52
CA LYS A 7 -10.17 -16.68 -32.58
C LYS A 7 -10.32 -15.88 -31.28
N PHE A 8 -10.07 -16.49 -30.12
CA PHE A 8 -10.14 -15.81 -28.82
C PHE A 8 -8.96 -14.86 -28.62
N ILE A 9 -7.72 -15.29 -28.92
CA ILE A 9 -6.51 -14.45 -28.83
C ILE A 9 -6.63 -13.25 -29.78
N ILE A 10 -7.09 -13.50 -31.01
CA ILE A 10 -7.32 -12.44 -32.00
C ILE A 10 -8.30 -11.40 -31.46
N ARG A 11 -9.43 -11.83 -30.87
CA ARG A 11 -10.46 -10.91 -30.39
C ARG A 11 -10.06 -10.15 -29.13
N THR A 12 -9.31 -10.77 -28.23
CA THR A 12 -9.01 -10.25 -26.89
C THR A 12 -7.71 -9.45 -26.83
N ILE A 13 -6.70 -9.80 -27.64
CA ILE A 13 -5.35 -9.20 -27.56
C ILE A 13 -4.95 -8.48 -28.86
N LEU A 14 -5.18 -9.10 -30.01
CA LEU A 14 -4.65 -8.56 -31.28
C LEU A 14 -5.57 -7.49 -31.90
N ASN A 15 -6.89 -7.68 -31.92
CA ASN A 15 -7.86 -6.73 -32.44
C ASN A 15 -7.90 -5.36 -31.71
N PRO A 16 -7.79 -5.29 -30.37
CA PRO A 16 -7.71 -4.01 -29.67
C PRO A 16 -6.45 -3.19 -30.05
N LYS A 17 -5.34 -3.87 -30.39
CA LYS A 17 -4.08 -3.23 -30.84
C LYS A 17 -4.13 -2.81 -32.32
N ALA A 18 -4.86 -3.53 -33.17
CA ALA A 18 -5.02 -3.20 -34.58
C ALA A 18 -5.72 -1.85 -34.84
N LYS A 19 -6.39 -1.27 -33.84
CA LYS A 19 -7.03 0.05 -33.95
C LYS A 19 -6.05 1.23 -34.12
N ASN A 20 -4.75 1.02 -33.93
CA ASN A 20 -3.70 2.04 -34.03
C ASN A 20 -2.73 1.88 -35.23
N GLY A 21 -3.08 1.13 -36.28
CA GLY A 21 -2.43 1.33 -37.59
C GLY A 21 -2.00 0.10 -38.39
N ASP A 22 -2.20 -1.13 -37.93
CA ASP A 22 -1.83 -2.33 -38.72
C ASP A 22 -3.04 -2.95 -39.46
N PRO A 23 -2.90 -3.37 -40.74
CA PRO A 23 -4.02 -3.85 -41.54
C PRO A 23 -4.61 -5.16 -41.00
N ILE A 24 -5.94 -5.25 -41.05
CA ILE A 24 -6.70 -6.45 -40.72
C ILE A 24 -6.53 -7.46 -41.85
N GLY A 25 -5.58 -8.39 -41.72
CA GLY A 25 -5.46 -9.51 -42.67
C GLY A 25 -4.18 -10.33 -42.50
N HIS A 26 -4.33 -11.57 -42.05
CA HIS A 26 -3.29 -12.59 -41.79
C HIS A 26 -2.35 -12.33 -40.61
N TYR A 27 -2.78 -12.78 -39.42
CA TYR A 27 -1.87 -12.96 -38.27
C TYR A 27 -0.92 -14.13 -38.53
N SER A 28 0.39 -13.88 -38.40
CA SER A 28 1.41 -14.93 -38.49
C SER A 28 1.29 -15.93 -37.33
N ASP A 29 1.81 -17.15 -37.51
CA ASP A 29 1.95 -18.11 -36.40
C ASP A 29 2.75 -17.52 -35.23
N TYR A 30 3.68 -16.61 -35.52
CA TYR A 30 4.41 -15.85 -34.51
C TYR A 30 3.50 -14.87 -33.73
N ASP A 31 2.61 -14.15 -34.41
CA ASP A 31 1.69 -13.21 -33.75
C ASP A 31 0.67 -13.93 -32.87
N LEU A 32 0.22 -15.11 -33.32
CA LEU A 32 -0.64 -15.99 -32.54
C LEU A 32 0.07 -16.58 -31.32
N ALA A 33 1.35 -16.98 -31.46
CA ALA A 33 2.15 -17.46 -30.34
C ALA A 33 2.46 -16.35 -29.33
N LYS A 34 2.80 -15.15 -29.79
CA LYS A 34 3.02 -13.96 -28.96
C LYS A 34 1.74 -13.56 -28.24
N GLY A 35 0.60 -13.52 -28.94
CA GLY A 35 -0.70 -13.25 -28.35
C GLY A 35 -1.10 -14.31 -27.32
N TRP A 36 -0.75 -15.58 -27.53
CA TRP A 36 -0.98 -16.64 -26.52
C TRP A 36 -0.15 -16.43 -25.25
N TYR A 37 1.12 -16.02 -25.39
CA TYR A 37 1.98 -15.72 -24.25
C TYR A 37 1.45 -14.52 -23.45
N GLU A 38 1.10 -13.42 -24.13
CA GLU A 38 0.48 -12.24 -23.50
C GLU A 38 -0.84 -12.61 -22.79
N LEU A 39 -1.67 -13.48 -23.39
CA LEU A 39 -2.92 -13.95 -22.77
C LEU A 39 -2.66 -14.77 -21.51
N LYS A 40 -1.65 -15.65 -21.56
CA LYS A 40 -1.26 -16.47 -20.41
C LYS A 40 -0.74 -15.59 -19.27
N GLU A 41 0.05 -14.57 -19.58
CA GLU A 41 0.57 -13.61 -18.60
C GLU A 41 -0.54 -12.78 -17.97
N LEU A 42 -1.48 -12.25 -18.77
CA LEU A 42 -2.66 -11.55 -18.27
C LEU A 42 -3.55 -12.44 -17.41
N ALA A 43 -3.80 -13.68 -17.84
CA ALA A 43 -4.60 -14.63 -17.07
C ALA A 43 -3.93 -14.99 -15.74
N TRP A 44 -2.61 -15.17 -15.74
CA TRP A 44 -1.84 -15.42 -14.53
C TRP A 44 -1.87 -14.23 -13.57
N GLY A 45 -1.72 -13.01 -14.07
CA GLY A 45 -1.88 -11.79 -13.29
C GLY A 45 -3.26 -11.72 -12.63
N LEU A 46 -4.33 -12.00 -13.38
CA LEU A 46 -5.69 -12.03 -12.82
C LEU A 46 -5.86 -13.10 -11.73
N VAL A 47 -5.27 -14.28 -11.88
CA VAL A 47 -5.33 -15.33 -10.83
C VAL A 47 -4.65 -14.85 -9.55
N ILE A 48 -3.49 -14.20 -9.65
CA ILE A 48 -2.80 -13.60 -8.49
C ILE A 48 -3.66 -12.52 -7.87
N ASP A 49 -4.19 -11.61 -8.68
CA ASP A 49 -5.04 -10.51 -8.23
C ASP A 49 -6.25 -11.01 -7.43
N PHE A 50 -7.00 -11.97 -7.99
CA PHE A 50 -8.15 -12.56 -7.33
C PHE A 50 -7.77 -13.39 -6.10
N GLY A 51 -6.62 -14.06 -6.11
CA GLY A 51 -6.08 -14.75 -4.95
C GLY A 51 -5.79 -13.80 -3.79
N LEU A 52 -5.14 -12.66 -4.08
CA LEU A 52 -4.86 -11.61 -3.10
C LEU A 52 -6.16 -11.00 -2.54
N ILE A 53 -7.12 -10.68 -3.42
CA ILE A 53 -8.43 -10.15 -3.01
C ILE A 53 -9.16 -11.15 -2.12
N PHE A 54 -9.17 -12.44 -2.47
CA PHE A 54 -9.87 -13.46 -1.71
C PHE A 54 -9.29 -13.63 -0.30
N ILE A 55 -7.97 -13.75 -0.18
CA ILE A 55 -7.29 -13.82 1.13
C ILE A 55 -7.54 -12.52 1.91
N GLY A 56 -7.49 -11.38 1.24
CA GLY A 56 -7.78 -10.08 1.84
C GLY A 56 -9.18 -9.99 2.42
N VAL A 57 -10.19 -10.44 1.68
CA VAL A 57 -11.59 -10.47 2.12
C VAL A 57 -11.79 -11.38 3.34
N ILE A 58 -11.15 -12.56 3.37
CA ILE A 58 -11.21 -13.45 4.54
C ILE A 58 -10.58 -12.76 5.76
N SER A 59 -9.40 -12.15 5.59
CA SER A 59 -8.72 -11.41 6.67
C SER A 59 -9.57 -10.24 7.18
N ALA A 60 -10.13 -9.44 6.27
CA ALA A 60 -11.02 -8.33 6.62
C ALA A 60 -12.28 -8.82 7.35
N GLY A 61 -12.90 -9.90 6.87
CA GLY A 61 -14.04 -10.52 7.52
C GLY A 61 -13.72 -11.00 8.94
N PHE A 62 -12.54 -11.59 9.14
CA PHE A 62 -12.06 -12.02 10.45
C PHE A 62 -11.82 -10.83 11.40
N GLY A 63 -11.15 -9.77 10.94
CA GLY A 63 -10.97 -8.54 11.72
C GLY A 63 -12.30 -7.87 12.08
N LEU A 64 -13.20 -7.75 11.10
CA LEU A 64 -14.48 -7.07 11.24
C LEU A 64 -15.44 -7.83 12.16
N LYS A 65 -15.66 -9.13 11.93
CA LYS A 65 -16.65 -9.90 12.70
C LYS A 65 -16.06 -10.52 13.97
N GLY A 66 -14.83 -11.04 13.90
CA GLY A 66 -14.17 -11.72 15.03
C GLY A 66 -13.69 -10.78 16.14
N PHE A 67 -13.35 -9.53 15.82
CA PHE A 67 -12.90 -8.53 16.80
C PHE A 67 -13.91 -7.38 16.95
N LEU A 68 -14.30 -6.70 15.86
CA LEU A 68 -15.00 -5.42 15.96
C LEU A 68 -16.50 -5.57 16.27
N LEU A 69 -17.22 -6.35 15.46
CA LEU A 69 -18.69 -6.44 15.48
C LEU A 69 -19.23 -7.00 16.80
N ASN A 70 -18.68 -8.12 17.28
CA ASN A 70 -19.15 -8.78 18.49
C ASN A 70 -18.95 -7.90 19.75
N ASN A 71 -17.95 -7.02 19.73
CA ASN A 71 -17.61 -6.14 20.86
C ASN A 71 -18.20 -4.72 20.74
N GLY A 72 -19.03 -4.45 19.72
CA GLY A 72 -19.67 -3.15 19.51
C GLY A 72 -18.69 -2.03 19.11
N PHE A 73 -17.53 -2.38 18.58
CA PHE A 73 -16.55 -1.45 18.03
C PHE A 73 -16.97 -0.97 16.64
N LEU A 74 -16.44 0.18 16.27
CA LEU A 74 -16.64 0.76 14.95
C LEU A 74 -15.33 0.77 14.17
N ASP A 75 -15.47 0.91 12.86
CA ASP A 75 -14.39 1.12 11.91
C ASP A 75 -14.51 2.52 11.26
N GLY A 76 -13.55 2.91 10.44
CA GLY A 76 -13.64 4.09 9.57
C GLY A 76 -14.35 3.79 8.24
N GLY A 77 -14.44 4.81 7.39
CA GLY A 77 -14.87 4.66 6.01
C GLY A 77 -16.34 4.28 5.81
N ALA A 78 -16.64 3.63 4.69
CA ALA A 78 -17.97 3.12 4.36
C ALA A 78 -18.36 1.98 5.30
N THR A 79 -17.39 1.21 5.77
CA THR A 79 -17.59 0.14 6.76
C THR A 79 -18.05 0.72 8.10
N GLY A 80 -17.41 1.80 8.56
CA GLY A 80 -17.80 2.56 9.75
C GLY A 80 -19.20 3.15 9.66
N ILE A 81 -19.52 3.78 8.53
CA ILE A 81 -20.88 4.27 8.24
C ILE A 81 -21.90 3.12 8.28
N SER A 82 -21.54 1.97 7.69
CA SER A 82 -22.40 0.78 7.69
C SER A 82 -22.62 0.20 9.09
N LEU A 83 -21.58 0.16 9.93
CA LEU A 83 -21.68 -0.28 11.33
C LEU A 83 -22.54 0.67 12.17
N LEU A 84 -22.38 1.98 12.00
CA LEU A 84 -23.22 2.98 12.66
C LEU A 84 -24.69 2.82 12.26
N LEU A 85 -24.97 2.71 10.96
CA LEU A 85 -26.33 2.50 10.46
C LEU A 85 -26.92 1.16 10.95
N ALA A 86 -26.13 0.10 10.99
CA ALA A 86 -26.57 -1.20 11.49
C ALA A 86 -27.00 -1.11 12.96
N LYS A 87 -26.23 -0.39 13.78
CA LYS A 87 -26.52 -0.18 15.21
C LYS A 87 -27.78 0.66 15.44
N LEU A 88 -28.06 1.64 14.57
CA LEU A 88 -29.20 2.54 14.70
C LEU A 88 -30.49 1.98 14.10
N THR A 89 -30.41 1.24 13.00
CA THR A 89 -31.57 0.76 12.24
C THR A 89 -31.90 -0.70 12.47
N GLY A 90 -30.97 -1.49 13.01
CA GLY A 90 -31.10 -2.94 13.14
C GLY A 90 -30.96 -3.70 11.82
N VAL A 91 -30.71 -3.02 10.70
CA VAL A 91 -30.47 -3.66 9.40
C VAL A 91 -29.14 -4.41 9.44
N SER A 92 -29.10 -5.61 8.86
CA SER A 92 -27.90 -6.45 8.83
C SER A 92 -26.72 -5.72 8.18
N LEU A 93 -25.55 -5.75 8.82
CA LEU A 93 -24.32 -5.14 8.32
C LEU A 93 -24.00 -5.55 6.88
N SER A 94 -24.15 -6.82 6.54
CA SER A 94 -23.87 -7.35 5.19
C SER A 94 -24.63 -6.62 4.08
N VAL A 95 -25.89 -6.23 4.34
CA VAL A 95 -26.70 -5.46 3.38
C VAL A 95 -26.22 -4.01 3.32
N LEU A 96 -25.94 -3.40 4.47
CA LEU A 96 -25.45 -2.03 4.54
C LEU A 96 -24.09 -1.86 3.87
N LEU A 97 -23.19 -2.84 3.99
CA LEU A 97 -21.91 -2.85 3.26
C LEU A 97 -22.11 -2.74 1.75
N LEU A 98 -23.16 -3.34 1.18
CA LEU A 98 -23.43 -3.21 -0.25
C LEU A 98 -24.06 -1.84 -0.59
N LEU A 99 -25.05 -1.43 0.19
CA LEU A 99 -25.80 -0.20 -0.08
C LEU A 99 -24.97 1.07 0.10
N VAL A 100 -24.20 1.15 1.18
CA VAL A 100 -23.35 2.31 1.50
C VAL A 100 -22.19 2.41 0.49
N ASN A 101 -21.67 1.27 0.00
CA ASN A 101 -20.59 1.27 -0.98
C ASN A 101 -21.03 1.56 -2.42
N LEU A 102 -22.29 1.30 -2.76
CA LEU A 102 -22.83 1.50 -4.10
C LEU A 102 -22.55 2.89 -4.71
N PRO A 103 -22.80 4.03 -4.03
CA PRO A 103 -22.49 5.35 -4.59
C PRO A 103 -21.00 5.53 -4.90
N PHE A 104 -20.11 5.00 -4.05
CA PHE A 104 -18.67 5.11 -4.25
C PHE A 104 -18.19 4.23 -5.42
N LEU A 105 -18.79 3.05 -5.62
CA LEU A 105 -18.49 2.18 -6.75
C LEU A 105 -18.92 2.81 -8.08
N ILE A 106 -20.09 3.47 -8.11
CA ILE A 106 -20.54 4.23 -9.29
C ILE A 106 -19.55 5.35 -9.62
N LEU A 107 -19.01 6.04 -8.60
CA LEU A 107 -17.95 7.02 -8.78
C LEU A 107 -16.67 6.39 -9.35
N GLY A 108 -16.30 5.20 -8.87
CA GLY A 108 -15.13 4.45 -9.34
C GLY A 108 -15.16 4.12 -10.83
N LEU A 109 -16.35 3.83 -11.38
CA LEU A 109 -16.50 3.58 -12.83
C LEU A 109 -16.04 4.77 -13.68
N ARG A 110 -16.27 5.99 -13.19
CA ARG A 110 -15.93 7.23 -13.90
C ARG A 110 -14.49 7.67 -13.66
N VAL A 111 -13.96 7.43 -12.46
CA VAL A 111 -12.66 7.99 -12.02
C VAL A 111 -11.47 7.06 -12.31
N ILE A 112 -11.64 5.75 -12.10
CA ILE A 112 -10.53 4.78 -12.14
C ILE A 112 -10.66 3.88 -13.37
N GLY A 113 -11.85 3.30 -13.59
CA GLY A 113 -12.15 2.51 -14.77
C GLY A 113 -12.80 1.16 -14.47
N LYS A 114 -13.36 0.55 -15.53
CA LYS A 114 -14.24 -0.62 -15.42
C LYS A 114 -13.58 -1.83 -14.76
N ALA A 115 -12.33 -2.14 -15.09
CA ALA A 115 -11.64 -3.33 -14.58
C ALA A 115 -11.46 -3.27 -13.06
N PHE A 116 -11.01 -2.14 -12.54
CA PHE A 116 -10.88 -1.90 -11.09
C PHE A 116 -12.24 -1.98 -10.39
N THR A 117 -13.27 -1.32 -10.94
CA THR A 117 -14.58 -1.31 -10.29
C THR A 117 -15.23 -2.68 -10.24
N ILE A 118 -15.08 -3.51 -11.28
CA ILE A 118 -15.59 -4.89 -11.26
C ILE A 118 -14.93 -5.68 -10.14
N LYS A 119 -13.59 -5.58 -9.99
CA LYS A 119 -12.87 -6.24 -8.90
C LYS A 119 -13.33 -5.73 -7.53
N ALA A 120 -13.52 -4.43 -7.35
CA ALA A 120 -14.01 -3.82 -6.11
C ALA A 120 -15.45 -4.26 -5.76
N VAL A 121 -16.36 -4.28 -6.74
CA VAL A 121 -17.72 -4.81 -6.56
C VAL A 121 -17.67 -6.26 -6.09
N LEU A 122 -16.87 -7.10 -6.74
CA LEU A 122 -16.72 -8.51 -6.37
C LEU A 122 -16.11 -8.66 -4.97
N ALA A 123 -15.13 -7.83 -4.61
CA ALA A 123 -14.50 -7.85 -3.29
C ALA A 123 -15.49 -7.47 -2.18
N ILE A 124 -16.31 -6.44 -2.38
CA ILE A 124 -17.31 -5.99 -1.40
C ILE A 124 -18.46 -6.99 -1.28
N ILE A 125 -18.90 -7.60 -2.38
CA ILE A 125 -19.86 -8.71 -2.36
C ILE A 125 -19.29 -9.89 -1.58
N ALA A 126 -18.04 -10.28 -1.87
CA ALA A 126 -17.39 -11.36 -1.16
C ALA A 126 -17.26 -11.05 0.35
N LEU A 127 -16.91 -9.82 0.71
CA LEU A 127 -16.86 -9.38 2.11
C LEU A 127 -18.23 -9.45 2.78
N SER A 128 -19.28 -8.96 2.11
CA SER A 128 -20.67 -9.04 2.59
C SER A 128 -21.10 -10.50 2.86
N ILE A 129 -20.76 -11.42 1.95
CA ILE A 129 -21.02 -12.87 2.10
C ILE A 129 -20.23 -13.44 3.27
N VAL A 130 -18.93 -13.13 3.38
CA VAL A 130 -18.09 -13.62 4.48
C VAL A 130 -18.62 -13.16 5.82
N VAL A 131 -19.00 -11.88 5.94
CA VAL A 131 -19.59 -11.32 7.17
C VAL A 131 -20.95 -11.95 7.47
N ALA A 132 -21.76 -12.25 6.45
CA ALA A 132 -23.08 -12.87 6.63
C ALA A 132 -22.97 -14.32 7.10
N PHE A 133 -22.19 -15.15 6.41
CA PHE A 133 -22.27 -16.60 6.52
C PHE A 133 -21.13 -17.25 7.29
N VAL A 134 -19.95 -16.64 7.36
CA VAL A 134 -18.82 -17.25 8.07
C VAL A 134 -18.99 -16.99 9.58
N PRO A 135 -19.08 -18.04 10.41
CA PRO A 135 -19.09 -17.89 11.86
C PRO A 135 -17.66 -17.67 12.33
N TYR A 136 -17.32 -16.43 12.66
CA TYR A 136 -16.05 -16.13 13.31
C TYR A 136 -16.22 -16.18 14.84
N PRO A 137 -15.32 -16.87 15.56
CA PRO A 137 -15.34 -16.84 17.02
C PRO A 137 -15.00 -15.44 17.52
N GLU A 138 -15.57 -15.08 18.67
CA GLU A 138 -15.12 -13.93 19.42
C GLU A 138 -13.75 -14.24 20.03
N ILE A 139 -12.74 -13.49 19.63
CA ILE A 139 -11.33 -13.80 19.98
C ILE A 139 -10.98 -13.31 21.38
N THR A 140 -11.44 -12.12 21.75
CA THR A 140 -11.14 -11.49 23.04
C THR A 140 -12.16 -10.39 23.34
N ASN A 141 -12.27 -10.07 24.63
CA ASN A 141 -13.08 -8.98 25.19
C ASN A 141 -12.21 -7.78 25.61
N ASP A 142 -10.88 -7.89 25.53
CA ASP A 142 -9.99 -6.78 25.85
C ASP A 142 -10.06 -5.71 24.76
N LYS A 143 -10.55 -4.52 25.14
CA LYS A 143 -10.80 -3.40 24.24
C LYS A 143 -9.57 -2.97 23.45
N LEU A 144 -8.38 -3.04 24.05
CA LEU A 144 -7.13 -2.66 23.39
C LEU A 144 -6.71 -3.72 22.37
N LEU A 145 -6.80 -5.00 22.73
CA LEU A 145 -6.51 -6.10 21.80
C LEU A 145 -7.48 -6.10 20.62
N ILE A 146 -8.76 -5.82 20.86
CA ILE A 146 -9.78 -5.67 19.82
C ILE A 146 -9.39 -4.56 18.83
N ALA A 147 -9.05 -3.37 19.32
CA ALA A 147 -8.69 -2.26 18.46
C ALA A 147 -7.42 -2.58 17.63
N VAL A 148 -6.37 -3.06 18.29
CA VAL A 148 -5.08 -3.30 17.64
C VAL A 148 -5.16 -4.47 16.65
N PHE A 149 -5.63 -5.65 17.08
CA PHE A 149 -5.66 -6.82 16.21
C PHE A 149 -6.81 -6.80 15.22
N GLY A 150 -7.96 -6.24 15.59
CA GLY A 150 -9.05 -5.97 14.66
C GLY A 150 -8.58 -5.06 13.52
N GLY A 151 -7.90 -3.96 13.85
CA GLY A 151 -7.26 -3.09 12.88
C GLY A 151 -6.18 -3.80 12.04
N PHE A 152 -5.34 -4.64 12.64
CA PHE A 152 -4.32 -5.40 11.92
C PHE A 152 -4.92 -6.35 10.86
N PHE A 153 -5.89 -7.19 11.22
CA PHE A 153 -6.50 -8.12 10.27
C PHE A 153 -7.33 -7.40 9.21
N LEU A 154 -7.99 -6.31 9.59
CA LEU A 154 -8.74 -5.47 8.66
C LEU A 154 -7.81 -4.75 7.68
N GLY A 155 -6.76 -4.09 8.17
CA GLY A 155 -5.72 -3.46 7.37
C GLY A 155 -4.97 -4.45 6.49
N THR A 156 -4.76 -5.68 6.96
CA THR A 156 -4.23 -6.78 6.13
C THR A 156 -5.16 -7.06 4.96
N GLY A 157 -6.47 -7.12 5.23
CA GLY A 157 -7.48 -7.33 4.21
C GLY A 157 -7.53 -6.21 3.17
N ILE A 158 -7.51 -4.95 3.62
CA ILE A 158 -7.46 -3.76 2.78
C ILE A 158 -6.20 -3.78 1.91
N GLY A 159 -5.01 -3.96 2.51
CA GLY A 159 -3.74 -3.93 1.79
C GLY A 159 -3.61 -5.04 0.74
N LEU A 160 -4.10 -6.25 1.03
CA LEU A 160 -4.12 -7.35 0.06
C LEU A 160 -5.10 -7.08 -1.10
N ALA A 161 -6.29 -6.52 -0.82
CA ALA A 161 -7.24 -6.14 -1.85
C ALA A 161 -6.68 -5.05 -2.78
N ILE A 162 -6.01 -4.04 -2.21
CA ILE A 162 -5.34 -2.98 -2.98
C ILE A 162 -4.22 -3.56 -3.86
N ARG A 163 -3.40 -4.49 -3.32
CA ARG A 163 -2.38 -5.19 -4.11
C ARG A 163 -2.97 -6.00 -5.27
N GLY A 164 -4.16 -6.57 -5.12
CA GLY A 164 -4.89 -7.25 -6.20
C GLY A 164 -5.62 -6.29 -7.17
N GLY A 165 -5.46 -4.97 -6.99
CA GLY A 165 -6.09 -3.95 -7.83
C GLY A 165 -7.59 -3.79 -7.57
N ALA A 166 -8.03 -3.95 -6.32
CA ALA A 166 -9.39 -3.72 -5.84
C ALA A 166 -9.40 -2.86 -4.57
N VAL A 167 -10.60 -2.56 -4.07
CA VAL A 167 -10.83 -1.96 -2.76
C VAL A 167 -11.97 -2.69 -2.08
N ILE A 168 -11.95 -2.72 -0.75
CA ILE A 168 -13.03 -3.29 0.05
C ILE A 168 -13.82 -2.23 0.82
N ASP A 169 -13.32 -0.99 0.87
CA ASP A 169 -14.05 0.16 1.38
C ASP A 169 -14.21 1.23 0.29
N GLY A 170 -15.45 1.57 -0.04
CA GLY A 170 -15.79 2.53 -1.07
C GLY A 170 -15.31 3.95 -0.77
N THR A 171 -15.10 4.32 0.50
CA THR A 171 -14.53 5.64 0.82
C THR A 171 -13.11 5.81 0.28
N GLU A 172 -12.39 4.71 0.04
CA GLU A 172 -11.07 4.73 -0.63
C GLU A 172 -11.21 5.21 -2.08
N VAL A 173 -12.28 4.81 -2.78
CA VAL A 173 -12.60 5.32 -4.13
C VAL A 173 -12.92 6.81 -4.11
N LEU A 174 -13.66 7.26 -3.10
CA LEU A 174 -13.94 8.68 -2.91
C LEU A 174 -12.64 9.46 -2.65
N ALA A 175 -11.74 8.93 -1.82
CA ALA A 175 -10.45 9.55 -1.54
C ALA A 175 -9.58 9.66 -2.80
N ILE A 176 -9.54 8.64 -3.65
CA ILE A 176 -8.85 8.68 -4.94
C ILE A 176 -9.45 9.74 -5.87
N ALA A 177 -10.79 9.88 -5.88
CA ALA A 177 -11.46 10.87 -6.72
C ALA A 177 -11.16 12.31 -6.27
N LEU A 178 -11.08 12.52 -4.95
CA LEU A 178 -10.91 13.83 -4.36
C LEU A 178 -9.43 14.26 -4.35
N SER A 179 -8.49 13.33 -4.17
CA SER A 179 -7.04 13.63 -4.21
C SER A 179 -6.61 14.23 -5.53
N ARG A 180 -7.19 13.76 -6.64
CA ARG A 180 -6.97 14.31 -7.99
C ARG A 180 -7.44 15.77 -8.17
N ARG A 181 -8.30 16.27 -7.28
CA ARG A 181 -8.84 17.64 -7.35
C ARG A 181 -8.22 18.60 -6.35
N ILE A 182 -7.92 18.12 -5.14
CA ILE A 182 -7.55 18.96 -3.99
C ILE A 182 -6.04 18.95 -3.71
N GLY A 183 -5.27 18.04 -4.34
CA GLY A 183 -3.81 17.97 -4.16
C GLY A 183 -3.36 17.40 -2.81
N LEU A 184 -4.30 16.96 -1.97
CA LEU A 184 -4.04 16.19 -0.75
C LEU A 184 -3.72 14.73 -1.09
N SER A 185 -2.96 14.06 -0.20
CA SER A 185 -2.71 12.62 -0.37
C SER A 185 -3.99 11.82 -0.13
N ILE A 186 -4.06 10.60 -0.67
CA ILE A 186 -5.20 9.69 -0.46
C ILE A 186 -5.40 9.43 1.04
N GLY A 187 -4.30 9.22 1.78
CA GLY A 187 -4.33 9.00 3.23
C GLY A 187 -4.91 10.18 4.01
N ASP A 188 -4.55 11.42 3.65
CA ASP A 188 -5.08 12.61 4.32
C ASP A 188 -6.60 12.71 4.15
N ILE A 189 -7.10 12.38 2.96
CA ILE A 189 -8.54 12.44 2.67
C ILE A 189 -9.30 11.34 3.43
N ILE A 190 -8.76 10.12 3.47
CA ILE A 190 -9.34 9.04 4.27
C ILE A 190 -9.37 9.44 5.75
N LEU A 191 -8.30 10.03 6.27
CA LEU A 191 -8.24 10.52 7.65
C LEU A 191 -9.32 11.56 7.92
N ILE A 192 -9.52 12.54 7.04
CA ILE A 192 -10.58 13.55 7.18
C ILE A 192 -11.97 12.90 7.19
N ILE A 193 -12.24 11.98 6.27
CA ILE A 193 -13.52 11.24 6.24
C ILE A 193 -13.71 10.49 7.57
N ASN A 194 -12.68 9.83 8.06
CA ASN A 194 -12.74 9.06 9.30
C ASN A 194 -12.92 9.95 10.54
N VAL A 195 -12.29 11.12 10.60
CA VAL A 195 -12.53 12.09 11.68
C VAL A 195 -14.00 12.50 11.71
N ILE A 196 -14.63 12.70 10.55
CA ILE A 196 -16.07 12.99 10.48
C ILE A 196 -16.88 11.79 11.01
N VAL A 197 -16.61 10.57 10.52
CA VAL A 197 -17.31 9.35 10.97
C VAL A 197 -17.15 9.12 12.48
N PHE A 198 -15.95 9.30 13.02
CA PHE A 198 -15.68 9.14 14.45
C PHE A 198 -16.32 10.24 15.29
N SER A 199 -16.44 11.46 14.76
CA SER A 199 -17.19 12.54 15.44
C SER A 199 -18.68 12.19 15.54
N PHE A 200 -19.27 11.64 14.48
CA PHE A 200 -20.63 11.11 14.53
C PHE A 200 -20.75 9.93 15.49
N ALA A 201 -19.78 9.02 15.53
CA ALA A 201 -19.75 7.93 16.49
C ALA A 201 -19.69 8.43 17.94
N ALA A 202 -18.89 9.44 18.22
CA ALA A 202 -18.77 10.03 19.55
C ALA A 202 -20.10 10.65 20.01
N TYR A 203 -20.80 11.32 19.08
CA TYR A 203 -22.09 11.95 19.34
C TYR A 203 -23.25 10.95 19.48
N LEU A 204 -23.31 9.93 18.61
CA LEU A 204 -24.43 9.00 18.54
C LEU A 204 -24.28 7.76 19.44
N VAL A 205 -23.05 7.38 19.78
CA VAL A 205 -22.76 6.16 20.56
C VAL A 205 -22.14 6.50 21.91
N ASN A 206 -20.89 6.95 21.91
CA ASN A 206 -20.17 7.54 23.04
C ASN A 206 -18.72 7.82 22.61
N ILE A 207 -18.03 8.66 23.39
CA ILE A 207 -16.65 9.05 23.12
C ILE A 207 -15.67 7.86 23.17
N GLU A 208 -15.91 6.88 24.05
CA GLU A 208 -15.02 5.73 24.23
C GLU A 208 -14.97 4.87 22.96
N THR A 209 -16.12 4.53 22.39
CA THR A 209 -16.23 3.79 21.13
C THR A 209 -15.56 4.53 19.97
N ALA A 210 -15.67 5.88 19.93
CA ALA A 210 -15.01 6.68 18.90
C ALA A 210 -13.48 6.68 19.03
N LEU A 211 -12.95 6.79 20.25
CA LEU A 211 -11.50 6.71 20.51
C LEU A 211 -10.94 5.33 20.14
N TYR A 212 -11.68 4.26 20.45
CA TYR A 212 -11.29 2.92 20.03
C TYR A 212 -11.37 2.72 18.51
N ALA A 213 -12.38 3.27 17.84
CA ALA A 213 -12.46 3.24 16.37
C ALA A 213 -11.28 3.97 15.72
N MET A 214 -10.85 5.09 16.30
CA MET A 214 -9.64 5.80 15.88
C MET A 214 -8.39 4.95 16.07
N LEU A 215 -8.27 4.23 17.19
CA LEU A 215 -7.15 3.32 17.44
C LEU A 215 -7.14 2.14 16.45
N THR A 216 -8.31 1.55 16.16
CA THR A 216 -8.49 0.52 15.13
C THR A 216 -8.03 1.03 13.77
N TYR A 217 -8.45 2.23 13.38
CA TYR A 217 -8.05 2.83 12.12
C TYR A 217 -6.54 3.10 12.05
N LEU A 218 -5.91 3.58 13.12
CA LEU A 218 -4.46 3.76 13.15
C LEU A 218 -3.70 2.44 12.98
N SER A 219 -4.17 1.37 13.64
CA SER A 219 -3.61 0.02 13.45
C SER A 219 -3.81 -0.50 12.02
N ALA A 220 -5.02 -0.33 11.46
CA ALA A 220 -5.33 -0.71 10.09
C ALA A 220 -4.49 0.06 9.07
N SER A 221 -4.42 1.39 9.17
CA SER A 221 -3.60 2.25 8.31
C SER A 221 -2.14 1.83 8.35
N LYS A 222 -1.56 1.58 9.54
CA LYS A 222 -0.17 1.12 9.65
C LYS A 222 0.06 -0.25 9.03
N THR A 223 -0.93 -1.13 9.12
CA THR A 223 -0.86 -2.46 8.51
C THR A 223 -0.97 -2.37 6.98
N VAL A 224 -1.82 -1.47 6.46
CA VAL A 224 -1.90 -1.17 5.04
C VAL A 224 -0.59 -0.58 4.53
N ASP A 225 -0.01 0.41 5.21
CA ASP A 225 1.29 1.00 4.87
C ASP A 225 2.37 -0.10 4.78
N PHE A 226 2.45 -0.96 5.81
CA PHE A 226 3.38 -2.09 5.85
C PHE A 226 3.16 -3.08 4.71
N LEU A 227 1.91 -3.37 4.34
CA LEU A 227 1.63 -4.23 3.20
C LEU A 227 1.95 -3.52 1.89
N LEU A 228 1.64 -2.25 1.69
CA LEU A 228 1.84 -1.62 0.38
C LEU A 228 3.31 -1.27 0.15
N GLU A 229 3.96 -0.66 1.13
CA GLU A 229 5.30 -0.09 1.00
C GLU A 229 6.41 -1.03 1.53
N GLY A 230 6.07 -1.98 2.41
CA GLY A 230 7.02 -2.89 3.05
C GLY A 230 7.72 -2.27 4.26
N ILE A 231 8.61 -3.04 4.89
CA ILE A 231 9.39 -2.62 6.09
C ILE A 231 10.58 -1.72 5.71
N GLU A 232 11.00 -1.75 4.45
CA GLU A 232 12.25 -1.13 4.02
C GLU A 232 12.10 0.37 3.76
N GLU A 233 12.06 1.14 4.86
CA GLU A 233 12.40 2.56 4.81
C GLU A 233 13.88 2.70 4.47
N TYR A 234 14.15 3.31 3.31
CA TYR A 234 15.49 3.74 2.97
C TYR A 234 15.84 4.99 3.76
N THR A 235 17.08 5.05 4.23
CA THR A 235 17.64 6.22 4.88
C THR A 235 18.79 6.73 4.04
N GLY A 236 18.69 7.99 3.61
CA GLY A 236 19.79 8.72 3.04
C GLY A 236 20.73 9.11 4.17
N VAL A 237 22.00 8.77 4.02
CA VAL A 237 23.05 9.09 4.98
C VAL A 237 24.08 9.97 4.29
N THR A 238 24.16 11.22 4.74
CA THR A 238 25.21 12.16 4.35
C THR A 238 26.33 12.09 5.38
N ILE A 239 27.55 11.85 4.95
CA ILE A 239 28.72 11.68 5.81
C ILE A 239 29.73 12.77 5.48
N VAL A 240 30.07 13.59 6.48
CA VAL A 240 31.10 14.62 6.40
C VAL A 240 32.25 14.19 7.31
N SER A 241 33.42 13.97 6.72
CA SER A 241 34.61 13.50 7.44
C SER A 241 35.88 13.90 6.69
N ILE A 242 36.97 14.12 7.43
CA ILE A 242 38.30 14.33 6.86
C ILE A 242 38.86 13.04 6.22
N LYS A 243 38.35 11.87 6.61
CA LYS A 243 38.71 10.55 6.08
C LYS A 243 37.70 10.04 5.05
N ALA A 244 37.06 10.93 4.30
CA ALA A 244 36.01 10.60 3.34
C ALA A 244 36.45 9.52 2.32
N GLU A 245 37.70 9.51 1.87
CA GLU A 245 38.20 8.49 0.93
C GLU A 245 38.27 7.08 1.52
N GLU A 246 38.74 6.94 2.78
CA GLU A 246 38.75 5.66 3.48
C GLU A 246 37.33 5.15 3.74
N ILE A 247 36.44 6.05 4.18
CA ILE A 247 35.02 5.72 4.40
C ILE A 247 34.34 5.31 3.09
N LYS A 248 34.60 6.03 1.99
CA LYS A 248 34.11 5.68 0.65
C LYS A 248 34.51 4.26 0.27
N ARG A 249 35.79 3.91 0.46
CA ARG A 249 36.31 2.58 0.15
C ARG A 249 35.63 1.50 0.99
N MET A 250 35.45 1.73 2.28
CA MET A 250 34.74 0.79 3.16
C MET A 250 33.28 0.60 2.73
N ILE A 251 32.56 1.68 2.41
CA ILE A 251 31.16 1.61 1.95
C ILE A 251 31.05 0.82 0.64
N SER A 252 31.93 1.10 -0.33
CA SER A 252 31.86 0.48 -1.65
C SER A 252 32.39 -0.95 -1.69
N LEU A 253 33.50 -1.26 -1.00
CA LEU A 253 34.18 -2.56 -1.13
C LEU A 253 33.83 -3.54 0.00
N GLU A 254 33.64 -3.06 1.23
CA GLU A 254 33.35 -3.94 2.37
C GLU A 254 31.85 -4.13 2.57
N LEU A 255 31.08 -3.06 2.39
CA LEU A 255 29.63 -3.10 2.54
C LEU A 255 28.87 -3.31 1.23
N ASN A 256 29.54 -3.18 0.07
CA ASN A 256 28.95 -3.29 -1.27
C ASN A 256 27.74 -2.35 -1.48
N TYR A 257 27.81 -1.14 -0.93
CA TYR A 257 26.78 -0.11 -1.11
C TYR A 257 27.21 0.96 -2.11
N GLY A 258 26.22 1.49 -2.84
CA GLY A 258 26.42 2.68 -3.66
C GLY A 258 26.76 3.90 -2.81
N VAL A 259 27.73 4.69 -3.28
CA VAL A 259 28.12 5.96 -2.66
C VAL A 259 28.31 7.01 -3.74
N THR A 260 27.74 8.18 -3.51
CA THR A 260 27.91 9.38 -4.34
C THR A 260 28.79 10.36 -3.57
N VAL A 261 29.70 11.03 -4.27
CA VAL A 261 30.58 12.05 -3.68
C VAL A 261 30.13 13.43 -4.13
N PHE A 262 29.78 14.29 -3.18
CA PHE A 262 29.59 15.72 -3.42
C PHE A 262 30.89 16.46 -3.10
N LYS A 263 31.28 17.41 -3.95
CA LYS A 263 32.40 18.32 -3.67
C LYS A 263 31.87 19.52 -2.89
N GLY A 264 32.34 19.72 -1.66
CA GLY A 264 32.09 20.93 -0.88
C GLY A 264 33.24 21.92 -1.05
N GLU A 265 32.93 23.15 -1.44
CA GLU A 265 33.94 24.20 -1.65
C GLU A 265 34.39 24.89 -0.35
N ARG A 266 33.49 25.02 0.64
CA ARG A 266 33.75 25.73 1.92
C ARG A 266 32.95 25.10 3.06
N GLY A 267 33.52 25.14 4.27
CA GLY A 267 32.83 24.71 5.49
C GLY A 267 33.37 25.40 6.74
N PHE A 268 32.48 25.66 7.70
CA PHE A 268 32.82 26.22 9.01
C PHE A 268 32.58 25.16 10.08
N GLY A 269 33.64 24.77 10.81
CA GLY A 269 33.56 23.76 11.86
C GLY A 269 34.06 24.28 13.20
N LYS A 270 34.08 23.41 14.22
CA LYS A 270 34.60 23.75 15.58
C LYS A 270 36.05 24.25 15.59
N THR A 271 36.80 24.04 14.51
CA THR A 271 38.19 24.48 14.32
C THR A 271 38.35 25.70 13.38
N GLY A 272 37.26 26.43 13.07
CA GLY A 272 37.28 27.63 12.21
C GLY A 272 36.92 27.39 10.74
N GLU A 273 37.07 28.43 9.90
CA GLU A 273 36.94 28.34 8.43
C GLU A 273 38.03 27.45 7.86
N LYS A 274 37.62 26.38 7.17
CA LYS A 274 38.54 25.48 6.48
C LYS A 274 38.28 25.58 4.98
N HIS A 275 39.26 26.12 4.26
CA HIS A 275 39.37 26.04 2.80
C HIS A 275 39.93 24.67 2.41
N PHE A 276 39.13 23.62 2.57
CA PHE A 276 39.46 22.30 2.03
C PHE A 276 38.35 21.87 1.10
N ASP A 277 38.73 21.45 -0.12
CA ASP A 277 37.91 20.59 -0.98
C ASP A 277 37.44 19.41 -0.12
N SER A 278 36.22 19.49 0.39
CA SER A 278 35.70 18.52 1.35
C SER A 278 34.76 17.59 0.61
N ASN A 279 35.19 16.34 0.42
CA ASN A 279 34.34 15.31 -0.14
C ASN A 279 33.26 14.92 0.88
N ILE A 280 32.02 15.22 0.58
CA ILE A 280 30.85 14.81 1.35
C ILE A 280 30.32 13.54 0.70
N LEU A 281 30.18 12.47 1.47
CA LEU A 281 29.65 11.21 0.95
C LEU A 281 28.15 11.15 1.14
N TYR A 282 27.44 10.61 0.17
CA TYR A 282 26.02 10.31 0.26
C TYR A 282 25.78 8.85 -0.11
N THR A 283 25.08 8.12 0.75
CA THR A 283 24.70 6.74 0.50
C THR A 283 23.27 6.51 0.96
N VAL A 284 22.59 5.54 0.35
CA VAL A 284 21.21 5.20 0.69
C VAL A 284 21.16 3.73 1.07
N LEU A 285 20.72 3.46 2.29
CA LEU A 285 20.71 2.13 2.90
C LEU A 285 19.35 1.84 3.51
N THR A 286 19.07 0.58 3.83
CA THR A 286 17.91 0.22 4.66
C THR A 286 18.16 0.53 6.14
N ARG A 287 17.09 0.71 6.93
CA ARG A 287 17.16 0.96 8.38
C ARG A 287 18.02 -0.06 9.15
N LEU A 288 17.99 -1.33 8.73
CA LEU A 288 18.76 -2.42 9.36
C LEU A 288 20.28 -2.27 9.13
N GLU A 289 20.69 -1.62 8.06
CA GLU A 289 22.09 -1.48 7.63
C GLU A 289 22.78 -0.27 8.27
N ILE A 290 22.01 0.73 8.72
CA ILE A 290 22.51 1.97 9.36
C ILE A 290 23.38 1.66 10.57
N SER A 291 22.96 0.71 11.41
CA SER A 291 23.71 0.34 12.62
C SER A 291 25.12 -0.16 12.28
N ARG A 292 25.26 -0.91 11.19
CA ARG A 292 26.54 -1.39 10.69
C ARG A 292 27.37 -0.24 10.11
N LEU A 293 26.78 0.60 9.26
CA LEU A 293 27.47 1.77 8.70
C LEU A 293 28.02 2.66 9.83
N LYS A 294 27.20 3.03 10.81
CA LYS A 294 27.58 3.92 11.90
C LYS A 294 28.77 3.38 12.69
N LYS A 295 28.79 2.07 12.95
CA LYS A 295 29.90 1.40 13.65
C LYS A 295 31.20 1.49 12.84
N GLU A 296 31.15 1.20 11.55
CA GLU A 296 32.33 1.22 10.68
C GLU A 296 32.86 2.64 10.44
N VAL A 297 31.96 3.61 10.23
CA VAL A 297 32.34 5.02 10.11
C VAL A 297 33.01 5.51 11.40
N HIS A 298 32.43 5.21 12.57
CA HIS A 298 33.01 5.59 13.86
C HIS A 298 34.37 4.92 14.13
N ARG A 299 34.58 3.70 13.64
CA ARG A 299 35.88 3.00 13.71
C ARG A 299 36.96 3.71 12.88
N ILE A 300 36.60 4.23 11.71
CA ILE A 300 37.54 4.94 10.81
C ILE A 300 37.79 6.37 11.30
N ASP A 301 36.72 7.10 11.58
CA ASP A 301 36.75 8.48 12.05
C ASP A 301 35.71 8.71 13.16
N PRO A 302 36.13 8.72 14.44
CA PRO A 302 35.26 9.04 15.56
C PRO A 302 34.62 10.44 15.50
N ASN A 303 35.21 11.36 14.74
CA ASN A 303 34.75 12.74 14.59
C ASN A 303 33.87 12.96 13.33
N ALA A 304 33.55 11.89 12.59
CA ALA A 304 32.69 11.99 11.42
C ALA A 304 31.29 12.48 11.80
N PHE A 305 30.75 13.39 10.99
CA PHE A 305 29.38 13.90 11.14
C PHE A 305 28.46 13.20 10.16
N LEU A 306 27.43 12.53 10.68
CA LEU A 306 26.44 11.80 9.88
C LEU A 306 25.09 12.50 10.01
N VAL A 307 24.49 12.86 8.87
CA VAL A 307 23.11 13.34 8.78
C VAL A 307 22.27 12.25 8.13
N MET A 308 21.16 11.89 8.77
CA MET A 308 20.26 10.84 8.31
C MET A 308 18.89 11.44 8.01
N HIS A 309 18.33 11.15 6.84
CA HIS A 309 16.97 11.54 6.48
C HIS A 309 16.22 10.36 5.84
N SER A 310 14.91 10.30 6.09
CA SER A 310 14.05 9.29 5.47
C SER A 310 13.95 9.55 3.97
N VAL A 311 14.15 8.49 3.18
CA VAL A 311 13.98 8.49 1.73
C VAL A 311 12.76 7.64 1.42
N LYS A 312 11.69 8.29 0.91
CA LYS A 312 10.40 7.63 0.64
C LYS A 312 10.51 6.52 -0.40
N ASP A 313 11.25 6.74 -1.48
CA ASP A 313 11.44 5.72 -2.52
C ASP A 313 12.76 5.95 -3.29
N THR A 314 13.29 4.88 -3.88
CA THR A 314 14.49 4.92 -4.73
C THR A 314 14.26 4.09 -6.00
N VAL A 315 14.61 4.64 -7.17
CA VAL A 315 14.50 3.95 -8.46
C VAL A 315 15.89 3.80 -9.07
N GLY A 316 16.35 2.56 -9.28
CA GLY A 316 17.69 2.26 -9.82
C GLY A 316 18.83 2.28 -8.79
N GLY A 317 20.08 2.18 -9.25
CA GLY A 317 21.30 2.26 -8.42
C GLY A 317 21.81 0.92 -7.86
N MET A 318 22.96 0.96 -7.15
CA MET A 318 23.52 -0.15 -6.37
C MET A 318 22.92 -0.21 -4.96
N THR A 319 21.59 -0.13 -4.86
CA THR A 319 20.87 -0.55 -3.66
C THR A 319 20.51 -2.02 -3.83
N LYS A 320 20.47 -2.78 -2.73
CA LYS A 320 20.13 -4.21 -2.77
C LYS A 320 18.78 -4.34 -3.47
N LYS A 321 18.73 -4.99 -4.65
CA LYS A 321 17.52 -5.07 -5.48
C LYS A 321 16.35 -5.58 -4.64
N ARG A 322 15.26 -4.80 -4.59
CA ARG A 322 13.96 -5.25 -4.08
C ARG A 322 13.68 -6.63 -4.68
N ARG A 323 13.46 -7.62 -3.82
CA ARG A 323 13.06 -8.97 -4.25
C ARG A 323 11.58 -9.02 -4.61
N HIS A 324 11.02 -7.97 -5.22
CA HIS A 324 9.67 -7.97 -5.78
C HIS A 324 9.62 -7.01 -6.97
N LYS A 325 9.78 -7.58 -8.17
CA LYS A 325 9.13 -7.04 -9.38
C LYS A 325 7.73 -7.64 -9.39
N HIS A 326 6.71 -6.85 -9.11
CA HIS A 326 5.34 -7.09 -9.58
C HIS A 326 4.71 -5.73 -9.87
#